data_AF-A0A7X9UHM3-F1
#
_entry.id   AF-A0A7X9UHM3-F1
#
_cell.length_a   1.000
_cell.length_b   1.000
_cell.length_c   1.000
_cell.angle_alpha   90.00
_cell.angle_beta   90.00
_cell.angle_gamma   90.00
#
_symmetry.space_group_name_H-M   'P 1'
#
loop_
_entity.id
_entity.type
_entity.pdbx_description
1 polymer ?
#
loop_
_entity_poly.entity_id
_entity_poly.type
_entity_poly.pdbx_seq_one_letter_code
_entity_poly.pdbx_strand_id
1 'polypeptide(L)'
;MQIGAKIYYDTFTGNVIVNIGERSGNVVETTTEQDFVVYTELADRVPDTIDTIQLEFNQFKLDYEAGGVITRIDLETKEPLFSYPNSVQPKTQQEPCPRD
;
A
#
# COMPACT_ATOMS: atom_id res chain seq x y z
N MET A 1 11.64 -16.32 2.11
CA MET A 1 11.55 -15.25 1.09
C MET A 1 10.90 -14.03 1.73
N GLN A 2 11.28 -12.83 1.31
CA GLN A 2 10.65 -11.57 1.73
C GLN A 2 10.11 -10.92 0.47
N ILE A 3 8.80 -10.73 0.41
CA ILE A 3 8.11 -10.18 -0.75
C ILE A 3 7.34 -8.97 -0.21
N GLY A 4 7.66 -7.79 -0.74
CA GLY A 4 6.94 -6.58 -0.36
C GLY A 4 5.51 -6.59 -0.87
N ALA A 5 4.74 -5.58 -0.48
CA ALA A 5 3.35 -5.48 -0.89
C ALA A 5 3.24 -5.24 -2.39
N LYS A 6 2.23 -5.85 -3.02
CA LYS A 6 1.90 -5.62 -4.42
C LYS A 6 0.54 -4.94 -4.51
N ILE A 7 0.49 -3.82 -5.21
CA ILE A 7 -0.69 -2.97 -5.24
C ILE A 7 -1.12 -2.78 -6.67
N TYR A 8 -2.33 -3.24 -6.96
CA TYR A 8 -3.01 -3.03 -8.22
C TYR A 8 -3.89 -1.79 -8.11
N TYR A 9 -3.73 -0.89 -9.06
CA TYR A 9 -4.49 0.35 -9.08
C TYR A 9 -4.90 0.71 -10.50
N ASP A 10 -5.96 1.51 -10.58
CA ASP A 10 -6.49 2.03 -11.83
C ASP A 10 -5.66 3.22 -12.31
N THR A 11 -5.11 3.16 -13.52
CA THR A 11 -4.21 4.19 -14.06
C THR A 11 -4.90 5.50 -14.41
N PHE A 12 -6.23 5.51 -14.50
CA PHE A 12 -7.01 6.71 -14.81
C PHE A 12 -7.39 7.47 -13.55
N THR A 13 -7.67 6.74 -12.46
CA THR A 13 -8.22 7.33 -11.22
C THR A 13 -7.26 7.29 -10.04
N GLY A 14 -6.18 6.51 -10.13
CA GLY A 14 -5.25 6.23 -9.03
C GLY A 14 -5.89 5.42 -7.90
N ASN A 15 -7.07 4.85 -8.10
CA ASN A 15 -7.74 4.08 -7.05
C ASN A 15 -7.12 2.69 -6.94
N VAL A 16 -6.79 2.30 -5.71
CA VAL A 16 -6.35 0.93 -5.43
C VAL A 16 -7.53 -0.01 -5.62
N ILE A 17 -7.32 -1.03 -6.43
CA ILE A 17 -8.29 -2.09 -6.73
C ILE A 17 -8.01 -3.27 -5.82
N VAL A 18 -6.77 -3.77 -5.83
CA VAL A 18 -6.34 -4.90 -5.00
C VAL A 18 -5.05 -4.55 -4.29
N ASN A 19 -5.04 -4.74 -2.97
CA ASN A 19 -3.84 -4.64 -2.15
C ASN A 19 -3.43 -6.03 -1.66
N ILE A 20 -2.32 -6.52 -2.18
CA ILE A 20 -1.64 -7.71 -1.69
C ILE A 20 -0.63 -7.26 -0.66
N GLY A 21 -0.99 -7.39 0.62
CA GLY A 21 -0.10 -7.04 1.73
C GLY A 21 1.23 -7.79 1.70
N GLU A 22 2.19 -7.33 2.51
CA GLU A 22 3.53 -7.90 2.57
C GLU A 22 3.51 -9.37 2.99
N ARG A 23 4.37 -10.18 2.36
CA ARG A 23 4.44 -11.62 2.57
C ARG A 23 5.85 -12.02 2.98
N SER A 24 5.98 -12.77 4.06
CA SER A 24 7.27 -13.25 4.56
C SER A 24 7.21 -14.73 4.96
N GLY A 25 8.38 -15.37 4.94
CA GLY A 25 8.52 -16.79 5.31
C GLY A 25 8.51 -17.71 4.09
N ASN A 26 7.64 -18.73 4.11
CA ASN A 26 7.51 -19.74 3.06
C ASN A 26 6.46 -19.33 2.01
N VAL A 27 6.65 -18.14 1.46
CA VAL A 27 5.75 -17.52 0.49
C VAL A 27 6.38 -17.55 -0.91
N VAL A 28 5.54 -17.65 -1.93
CA VAL A 28 5.95 -17.62 -3.34
C VAL A 28 5.40 -16.35 -3.96
N GLU A 29 6.20 -15.71 -4.81
CA GLU A 29 5.76 -14.58 -5.60
C GLU A 29 4.68 -15.04 -6.58
N THR A 30 3.48 -14.48 -6.47
CA THR A 30 2.42 -14.70 -7.45
C THR A 30 2.70 -13.83 -8.67
N THR A 31 2.46 -14.37 -9.87
CA THR A 31 2.54 -13.56 -11.09
C THR A 31 1.28 -12.74 -11.25
N THR A 32 1.38 -11.63 -11.99
CA THR A 32 0.22 -10.79 -12.31
C THR A 32 -0.91 -11.60 -12.91
N GLU A 33 -0.62 -12.52 -13.83
CA GLU A 33 -1.64 -13.39 -14.43
C GLU A 33 -2.38 -14.25 -13.39
N GLN A 34 -1.67 -14.82 -12.41
CA GLN A 34 -2.31 -15.56 -11.32
C GLN A 34 -3.18 -14.65 -10.45
N ASP A 35 -2.69 -13.45 -10.13
CA ASP A 35 -3.43 -12.48 -9.35
C ASP A 35 -4.73 -12.07 -10.07
N PHE A 36 -4.70 -11.84 -11.40
CA PHE A 36 -5.90 -11.54 -12.20
C PHE A 36 -6.92 -12.68 -12.22
N VAL A 37 -6.48 -13.94 -12.13
CA VAL A 37 -7.38 -15.10 -12.04
C VAL A 37 -7.99 -15.24 -10.65
N VAL A 38 -7.23 -14.92 -9.60
CA VAL A 38 -7.66 -15.05 -8.20
C VAL A 38 -8.60 -13.91 -7.78
N TYR A 39 -8.30 -12.67 -8.18
CA TYR A 39 -9.06 -11.49 -7.79
C TYR A 39 -10.07 -11.09 -8.87
N THR A 40 -11.35 -11.33 -8.60
CA THR A 40 -12.44 -10.95 -9.51
C THR A 40 -12.49 -9.45 -9.77
N GLU A 41 -12.06 -8.61 -8.82
CA GLU A 41 -11.98 -7.15 -8.97
C GLU A 41 -11.02 -6.71 -10.09
N LEU A 42 -9.95 -7.48 -10.33
CA LEU A 42 -9.06 -7.26 -11.47
C LEU A 42 -9.67 -7.77 -12.77
N ALA A 43 -10.37 -8.90 -12.71
CA ALA A 43 -11.02 -9.51 -13.88
C ALA A 43 -12.23 -8.69 -14.39
N ASP A 44 -12.90 -7.94 -13.53
CA ASP A 44 -14.01 -7.04 -13.89
C ASP A 44 -13.53 -5.76 -14.61
N ARG A 45 -12.23 -5.48 -14.54
CA ARG A 45 -11.60 -4.28 -15.12
C ARG A 45 -10.82 -4.62 -16.38
N VAL A 46 -10.52 -3.58 -17.16
CA VAL A 46 -9.71 -3.73 -18.38
C VAL A 46 -8.23 -3.81 -17.97
N PRO A 47 -7.48 -4.86 -18.36
CA PRO A 47 -6.08 -5.01 -17.94
C PRO A 47 -5.18 -3.87 -18.42
N ASP A 48 -5.52 -3.22 -19.54
CA ASP A 48 -4.82 -2.05 -20.07
C ASP A 48 -4.96 -0.80 -19.18
N THR A 49 -5.99 -0.77 -18.33
CA THR A 49 -6.28 0.35 -17.40
C THR A 49 -5.79 0.08 -15.99
N ILE A 50 -5.12 -1.04 -15.75
CA ILE A 50 -4.61 -1.46 -14.45
C ILE A 50 -3.09 -1.50 -14.51
N ASP A 51 -2.45 -0.89 -13.53
CA ASP A 51 -1.00 -0.98 -13.33
C ASP A 51 -0.73 -1.56 -11.94
N THR A 52 0.49 -2.03 -11.74
CA THR A 52 0.90 -2.72 -10.52
C THR A 52 2.22 -2.15 -10.02
N ILE A 53 2.22 -1.77 -8.74
CA ILE A 53 3.43 -1.37 -8.05
C ILE A 53 3.83 -2.50 -7.10
N GLN A 54 5.06 -2.97 -7.27
CA GLN A 54 5.70 -3.89 -6.34
C GLN A 54 6.56 -3.06 -5.38
N LEU A 55 6.16 -3.03 -4.12
CA LEU A 55 6.91 -2.35 -3.06
C LEU A 55 8.01 -3.27 -2.52
N GLU A 56 9.03 -2.66 -1.92
CA GLU A 56 10.06 -3.41 -1.20
C GLU A 56 9.54 -3.87 0.16
N PHE A 57 10.06 -5.01 0.64
CA PHE A 57 9.70 -5.53 1.95
C PHE A 57 10.18 -4.58 3.06
N ASN A 58 9.30 -4.22 3.98
CA ASN A 58 9.45 -3.20 5.01
C ASN A 58 9.62 -1.75 4.52
N GLN A 59 9.38 -1.44 3.23
CA GLN A 59 9.53 -0.07 2.72
C GLN A 59 8.66 0.94 3.48
N PHE A 60 7.43 0.54 3.82
CA PHE A 60 6.45 1.37 4.54
C PHE A 60 6.03 0.75 5.87
N LYS A 61 6.94 -0.02 6.50
CA LYS A 61 6.66 -0.71 7.76
C LYS A 61 6.12 0.24 8.83
N LEU A 62 6.73 1.43 8.95
CA LEU A 62 6.33 2.45 9.93
C LEU A 62 4.92 2.97 9.67
N ASP A 63 4.55 3.18 8.42
CA ASP A 63 3.21 3.65 8.06
C ASP A 63 2.15 2.61 8.38
N TYR A 64 2.40 1.35 8.02
CA TYR A 64 1.51 0.25 8.39
C TYR A 64 1.41 0.05 9.91
N GLU A 65 2.52 0.16 10.65
CA GLU A 65 2.53 0.12 12.12
C GLU A 65 1.77 1.29 12.76
N ALA A 66 1.78 2.47 12.12
CA ALA A 66 0.96 3.62 12.50
C ALA A 66 -0.52 3.46 12.12
N GLY A 67 -0.91 2.34 11.49
CA GLY A 67 -2.28 2.07 11.03
C GLY A 67 -2.61 2.73 9.69
N GLY A 68 -1.60 3.15 8.93
CA GLY A 68 -1.75 3.64 7.57
C GLY A 68 -2.20 2.54 6.63
N VAL A 69 -3.18 2.86 5.78
CA VAL A 69 -3.71 1.96 4.77
C VAL A 69 -3.60 2.64 3.41
N ILE A 70 -3.02 1.95 2.43
CA ILE A 70 -2.90 2.50 1.08
C ILE A 70 -4.27 2.46 0.42
N THR A 71 -4.80 3.63 0.12
CA THR A 71 -6.13 3.80 -0.48
C THR A 71 -6.06 4.23 -1.93
N ARG A 72 -5.00 4.95 -2.30
CA ARG A 72 -4.77 5.48 -3.65
C ARG A 72 -3.29 5.42 -4.01
N ILE A 73 -3.01 5.51 -5.29
CA ILE A 73 -1.68 5.71 -5.86
C ILE A 73 -1.66 7.05 -6.57
N ASP A 74 -0.60 7.81 -6.35
CA ASP A 74 -0.34 9.02 -7.11
C ASP A 74 0.13 8.66 -8.53
N LEU A 75 -0.57 9.14 -9.55
CA LEU A 75 -0.29 8.78 -10.94
C LEU A 75 0.95 9.50 -11.51
N GLU A 76 1.35 10.63 -10.93
CA GLU A 76 2.52 11.38 -11.38
C GLU A 76 3.80 10.78 -10.77
N THR A 77 3.82 10.51 -9.47
CA THR A 77 5.00 9.98 -8.78
C THR A 77 5.05 8.46 -8.73
N LYS A 78 3.92 7.78 -9.00
CA LYS A 78 3.73 6.33 -8.82
C LYS A 78 3.95 5.89 -7.38
N GLU A 79 3.60 6.74 -6.42
CA GLU A 79 3.76 6.45 -4.99
C GLU A 79 2.42 6.14 -4.32
N PRO A 80 2.40 5.19 -3.37
CA PRO A 80 1.20 4.90 -2.59
C PRO A 80 0.85 6.01 -1.60
N LEU A 81 -0.42 6.41 -1.62
CA LEU A 81 -1.02 7.36 -0.68
C LEU A 81 -1.67 6.61 0.48
N PHE A 82 -1.06 6.78 1.66
CA PHE A 82 -1.55 6.23 2.91
C PHE A 82 -2.68 7.09 3.49
N SER A 83 -3.72 6.42 3.97
CA SER A 83 -4.81 6.99 4.75
C SER A 83 -4.76 6.41 6.15
N TYR A 84 -4.82 7.27 7.16
CA TYR A 84 -4.76 6.88 8.56
C TYR A 84 -6.15 7.09 9.17
N PRO A 85 -6.91 6.03 9.47
CA PRO A 85 -8.26 6.13 10.01
C PRO A 85 -8.31 6.72 11.42
N ASN A 86 -7.16 6.86 12.06
CA ASN A 86 -6.99 7.54 13.33
C ASN A 86 -5.92 8.62 13.14
N SER A 87 -6.33 9.84 12.82
CA SER A 87 -5.55 11.02 13.18
C SER A 87 -5.59 11.19 14.71
N VAL A 88 -5.09 10.21 15.47
CA VAL A 88 -4.58 10.54 16.80
C VAL A 88 -3.32 11.31 16.47
N GLN A 89 -3.48 12.65 16.44
CA GLN A 89 -2.35 13.57 16.36
C GLN A 89 -1.24 13.01 17.23
N PRO A 90 0.02 12.94 16.74
CA PRO A 90 1.11 12.71 17.66
C PRO A 90 0.94 13.79 18.72
N LYS A 91 0.70 13.38 19.96
CA LYS A 91 0.89 14.28 21.10
C LYS A 91 2.34 14.66 20.96
N THR A 92 2.59 15.83 20.37
CA THR A 92 3.89 16.49 20.38
C THR A 92 4.36 16.31 21.81
N GLN A 93 5.45 15.57 21.98
CA GLN A 93 6.16 15.52 23.24
C GLN A 93 6.50 16.99 23.49
N GLN A 94 5.67 17.65 24.29
CA GLN A 94 5.95 18.99 24.77
C GLN A 94 7.25 18.80 25.55
N GLU A 95 8.33 19.39 25.03
CA GLU A 95 9.57 19.57 25.77
C GLU A 95 9.22 19.94 27.22
N PRO A 96 9.87 19.32 28.22
CA PRO A 96 9.61 19.68 29.59
C PRO A 96 9.89 21.18 29.73
N CYS A 97 8.83 21.95 29.94
CA CYS A 97 8.89 23.39 30.13
C CYS A 97 10.04 23.69 31.12
N PRO A 98 11.05 24.51 30.75
CA PRO A 98 12.08 24.87 31.70
C PRO A 98 11.41 25.60 32.86
N ARG A 99 11.52 25.02 34.07
CA ARG A 99 11.13 25.70 35.30
C ARG A 99 12.07 26.89 35.45
N ASP A 100 11.53 28.09 35.33
CA ASP A 100 12.14 29.32 35.86
C ASP A 100 11.98 29.33 37.40
#